data_AF-A0A6P3Y1M8-F1
#
_entry.id   AF-A0A6P3Y1M8-F1
#
_cell.length_a   1.000
_cell.length_b   1.000
_cell.length_c   1.000
_cell.angle_alpha   90.00
_cell.angle_beta   90.00
_cell.angle_gamma   90.00
#
_symmetry.space_group_name_H-M   'P 1'
#
loop_
_entity.id
_entity.type
_entity.pdbx_description
1 polymer ?
#
loop_
_entity_poly.entity_id
_entity_poly.type
_entity_poly.pdbx_seq_one_letter_code
_entity_poly.pdbx_strand_id
1 'polypeptide(L)'
;MILVTRERDSYRQQLDWYEKELTMDGNNAMAERIPALERAIDGYRELVSKLEADLQAAEDVAQRNECNRLREEIEQLKGELEHRSLKGDFNSNARVLHYTMNPAAIAEKQAEEKQAALLQELEELRGKVTTGNFGTTTSSLHAQEIAELKQTHEIKIARLKEAFKASSQEYRQACYQFFGWRVDRSKEGCYKLMSQYAESPEDFLSFHVGEEGVDLLQTPYSTNLNSLIEQYLQKQHSVPMFLNALQSDLFNHQTVTNIVT
;
A
#
# COMPACT_ATOMS: atom_id res chain seq x y z
N MET A 1 -49.26 -59.54 39.01
CA MET A 1 -50.65 -60.05 38.95
C MET A 1 -50.74 -61.56 39.20
N ILE A 2 -49.84 -62.39 38.66
CA ILE A 2 -49.90 -63.86 38.81
C ILE A 2 -49.69 -64.32 40.27
N LEU A 3 -48.70 -63.77 40.99
CA LEU A 3 -48.47 -64.10 42.40
C LEU A 3 -49.69 -63.80 43.28
N VAL A 4 -50.21 -62.57 43.18
CA VAL A 4 -51.39 -62.11 43.93
C VAL A 4 -52.63 -62.97 43.64
N THR A 5 -52.81 -63.39 42.39
CA THR A 5 -53.91 -64.27 41.99
C THR A 5 -53.78 -65.65 42.63
N ARG A 6 -52.57 -66.20 42.65
CA ARG A 6 -52.26 -67.52 43.22
C ARG A 6 -52.32 -67.55 44.74
N GLU A 7 -51.87 -66.48 45.40
CA GLU A 7 -52.00 -66.31 46.86
C GLU A 7 -53.47 -66.22 47.27
N ARG A 8 -54.26 -65.39 46.58
CA ARG A 8 -55.71 -65.31 46.80
C ARG A 8 -56.39 -66.66 46.63
N ASP A 9 -56.06 -67.40 45.57
CA ASP A 9 -56.66 -68.71 45.30
C ASP A 9 -56.22 -69.76 46.33
N SER A 10 -54.99 -69.67 46.84
CA SER A 10 -54.48 -70.50 47.95
C SER A 10 -55.24 -70.23 49.25
N TYR A 11 -55.48 -68.95 49.60
CA TYR A 11 -56.26 -68.61 50.80
C TYR A 11 -57.72 -69.06 50.68
N ARG A 12 -58.31 -68.92 49.49
CA ARG A 12 -59.67 -69.42 49.21
C ARG A 12 -59.74 -70.93 49.37
N GLN A 13 -58.77 -71.65 48.83
CA GLN A 13 -58.71 -73.10 48.95
C GLN A 13 -58.51 -73.55 50.40
N GLN A 14 -57.71 -72.85 51.21
CA GLN A 14 -57.56 -73.13 52.63
C GLN A 14 -58.87 -72.95 53.42
N LEU A 15 -59.65 -71.91 53.10
CA LEU A 15 -60.97 -71.70 53.71
C LEU A 15 -61.94 -72.85 53.38
N ASP A 16 -61.98 -73.28 52.11
CA ASP A 16 -62.80 -74.42 51.68
C ASP A 16 -62.39 -75.73 52.39
N TRP A 17 -61.10 -75.91 52.70
CA TRP A 17 -60.61 -77.06 53.47
C TRP A 17 -61.05 -77.01 54.94
N TYR A 18 -60.98 -75.85 55.59
CA TYR A 18 -61.45 -75.69 56.97
C TYR A 18 -62.96 -75.95 57.10
N GLU A 19 -63.75 -75.58 56.09
CA GLU A 19 -65.19 -75.87 56.04
C GLU A 19 -65.49 -77.37 55.87
N LYS A 20 -64.71 -78.07 55.05
CA LYS A 20 -64.82 -79.53 54.87
C LYS A 20 -64.39 -80.33 56.10
N GLU A 21 -63.37 -79.87 56.81
CA GLU A 21 -62.86 -80.52 58.03
C GLU A 21 -63.88 -80.45 59.19
N LEU A 22 -64.75 -79.43 59.18
CA LEU A 22 -65.87 -79.31 60.13
C LEU A 22 -67.02 -80.30 59.87
N THR A 23 -67.09 -80.90 58.68
CA THR A 23 -68.26 -81.66 58.19
C THR A 23 -68.00 -83.13 57.86
N MET A 24 -66.75 -83.62 57.93
CA MET A 24 -66.37 -85.02 57.65
C MET A 24 -65.49 -85.63 58.76
N ASP A 25 -65.45 -86.96 58.87
CA ASP A 25 -64.54 -87.70 59.77
C ASP A 25 -63.07 -87.28 59.53
N GLY A 26 -62.41 -86.78 60.57
CA GLY A 26 -61.11 -86.09 60.50
C GLY A 26 -59.95 -86.89 59.87
N ASN A 27 -60.08 -88.22 59.76
CA ASN A 27 -59.08 -89.07 59.10
C ASN A 27 -59.10 -88.96 57.55
N ASN A 28 -60.25 -88.69 56.93
CA ASN A 28 -60.33 -88.56 55.46
C ASN A 28 -59.89 -87.18 54.97
N ALA A 29 -60.13 -86.12 55.75
CA ALA A 29 -59.72 -84.76 55.42
C ALA A 29 -58.19 -84.60 55.36
N MET A 30 -57.46 -85.25 56.29
CA MET A 30 -56.01 -85.24 56.32
C MET A 30 -55.37 -86.02 55.16
N ALA A 31 -56.03 -87.08 54.68
CA ALA A 31 -55.54 -87.91 53.57
C ALA A 31 -55.53 -87.15 52.22
N GLU A 32 -56.47 -86.23 51.99
CA GLU A 32 -56.50 -85.42 50.75
C GLU A 32 -55.69 -84.12 50.85
N ARG A 33 -55.51 -83.58 52.07
CA ARG A 33 -54.80 -82.33 52.32
C ARG A 33 -53.30 -82.43 52.05
N ILE A 34 -52.68 -83.54 52.43
CA ILE A 34 -51.24 -83.76 52.23
C ILE A 34 -50.86 -83.71 50.74
N PRO A 35 -51.49 -84.48 49.83
CA PRO A 35 -51.20 -84.42 48.39
C PRO A 35 -51.50 -83.06 47.73
N ALA A 36 -52.49 -82.32 48.24
CA ALA A 36 -52.82 -80.99 47.72
C ALA A 36 -51.74 -79.96 48.10
N LEU A 37 -51.24 -80.02 49.34
CA LEU A 37 -50.14 -79.17 49.80
C LEU A 37 -48.82 -79.52 49.09
N GLU A 38 -48.54 -80.80 48.85
CA GLU A 38 -47.37 -81.24 48.07
C GLU A 38 -47.40 -80.68 46.65
N ARG A 39 -48.53 -80.80 45.94
CA ARG A 39 -48.71 -80.19 44.61
C ARG A 39 -48.56 -78.66 44.62
N ALA A 40 -49.04 -78.00 45.67
CA ALA A 40 -48.86 -76.55 45.81
C ALA A 40 -47.39 -76.20 46.01
N ILE A 41 -46.67 -76.95 46.86
CA ILE A 41 -45.23 -76.79 47.10
C ILE A 41 -44.43 -76.99 45.81
N ASP A 42 -44.72 -78.04 45.04
CA ASP A 42 -44.02 -78.31 43.78
C ASP A 42 -44.27 -77.20 42.75
N GLY A 43 -45.50 -76.69 42.68
CA GLY A 43 -45.81 -75.56 41.83
C GLY A 43 -45.18 -74.23 42.29
N TYR A 44 -44.89 -74.05 43.59
CA TYR A 44 -44.11 -72.92 44.08
C TYR A 44 -42.61 -73.10 43.79
N ARG A 45 -42.07 -74.32 43.90
CA ARG A 45 -40.70 -74.64 43.50
C ARG A 45 -40.45 -74.35 42.02
N GLU A 46 -41.37 -74.74 41.15
CA GLU A 46 -41.27 -74.44 39.71
C GLU A 46 -41.33 -72.93 39.42
N LEU A 47 -42.17 -72.20 40.15
CA LEU A 47 -42.26 -70.74 40.01
C LEU A 47 -40.98 -70.05 40.48
N VAL A 48 -40.40 -70.49 41.61
CA VAL A 48 -39.12 -69.99 42.12
C VAL A 48 -38.02 -70.26 41.09
N SER A 49 -37.95 -71.48 40.53
CA SER A 49 -36.97 -71.81 39.50
C SER A 49 -37.10 -70.95 38.23
N LYS A 50 -38.33 -70.64 37.79
CA LYS A 50 -38.56 -69.72 36.66
C LYS A 50 -38.14 -68.29 36.99
N LEU A 51 -38.49 -67.78 38.17
CA LEU A 51 -38.12 -66.44 38.61
C LEU A 51 -36.61 -66.29 38.78
N GLU A 52 -35.92 -67.32 39.27
CA GLU A 52 -34.45 -67.36 39.35
C GLU A 52 -33.81 -67.34 37.95
N ALA A 53 -34.37 -68.09 36.98
CA ALA A 53 -33.88 -68.08 35.61
C ALA A 53 -34.12 -66.73 34.91
N ASP A 54 -35.30 -66.13 35.09
CA ASP A 54 -35.64 -64.81 34.54
C ASP A 54 -34.77 -63.71 35.18
N LEU A 55 -34.50 -63.80 36.49
CA LEU A 55 -33.60 -62.89 37.19
C LEU A 55 -32.16 -62.99 36.64
N GLN A 56 -31.64 -64.21 36.48
CA GLN A 56 -30.31 -64.43 35.91
C GLN A 56 -30.22 -63.89 34.48
N ALA A 57 -31.23 -64.13 33.64
CA ALA A 57 -31.26 -63.61 32.28
C ALA A 57 -31.31 -62.07 32.25
N ALA A 58 -32.07 -61.44 33.15
CA ALA A 58 -32.12 -59.99 33.28
C ALA A 58 -30.78 -59.40 33.75
N GLU A 59 -30.12 -60.05 34.71
CA GLU A 59 -28.80 -59.66 35.21
C GLU A 59 -27.73 -59.77 34.11
N ASP A 60 -27.71 -60.87 33.35
CA ASP A 60 -26.76 -61.09 32.25
C ASP A 60 -26.91 -60.02 31.16
N VAL A 61 -28.16 -59.65 30.80
CA VAL A 61 -28.44 -58.60 29.82
C VAL A 61 -28.01 -57.22 30.34
N ALA A 62 -28.29 -56.91 31.61
CA ALA A 62 -27.87 -55.66 32.23
C ALA A 62 -26.34 -55.53 32.27
N GLN A 63 -25.63 -56.59 32.68
CA GLN A 63 -24.17 -56.64 32.69
C GLN A 63 -23.58 -56.51 31.28
N ARG A 64 -24.19 -57.15 30.27
CA ARG A 64 -23.75 -57.06 28.88
C ARG A 64 -23.91 -55.64 28.32
N ASN A 65 -25.03 -54.98 28.61
CA ASN A 65 -25.26 -53.60 28.19
C ASN A 65 -24.26 -52.65 28.84
N GLU A 66 -23.96 -52.81 30.13
CA GLU A 66 -22.97 -51.99 30.80
C GLU A 66 -21.55 -52.24 30.26
N CYS A 67 -21.20 -53.51 30.00
CA CYS A 67 -19.95 -53.86 29.32
C CYS A 67 -19.82 -53.23 27.92
N ASN A 68 -20.91 -53.16 27.15
CA ASN A 68 -20.90 -52.51 25.83
C ASN A 68 -20.74 -51.00 25.97
N ARG A 69 -21.47 -50.36 26.88
CA ARG A 69 -21.38 -48.92 27.16
C ARG A 69 -19.95 -48.51 27.56
N LEU A 70 -19.36 -49.25 28.50
CA LEU A 70 -17.99 -49.02 28.94
C LEU A 70 -16.97 -49.24 27.81
N ARG A 71 -17.20 -50.20 26.91
CA ARG A 71 -16.33 -50.41 25.73
C ARG A 71 -16.39 -49.24 24.76
N GLU A 72 -17.57 -48.70 24.49
CA GLU A 72 -17.75 -47.52 23.62
C GLU A 72 -17.09 -46.28 24.23
N GLU A 73 -17.25 -46.07 25.54
CA GLU A 73 -16.61 -44.96 26.25
C GLU A 73 -15.08 -45.08 26.23
N ILE A 74 -14.54 -46.30 26.45
CA ILE A 74 -13.10 -46.56 26.32
C ILE A 74 -12.61 -46.25 24.91
N GLU A 75 -13.35 -46.61 23.87
CA GLU A 75 -12.95 -46.35 22.50
C GLU A 75 -12.95 -44.85 22.17
N GLN A 76 -13.97 -44.12 22.62
CA GLN A 76 -14.03 -42.66 22.49
C GLN A 76 -12.85 -41.98 23.20
N LEU A 77 -12.60 -42.35 24.47
CA LEU A 77 -11.50 -41.79 25.26
C LEU A 77 -10.14 -42.12 24.65
N LYS A 78 -9.95 -43.32 24.09
CA LYS A 78 -8.73 -43.67 23.35
C LYS A 78 -8.55 -42.79 22.12
N GLY A 79 -9.59 -42.60 21.32
CA GLY A 79 -9.54 -41.74 20.14
C GLY A 79 -9.19 -40.29 20.49
N GLU A 80 -9.77 -39.74 21.56
CA GLU A 80 -9.41 -38.40 22.05
C GLU A 80 -7.95 -38.31 22.48
N LEU A 81 -7.46 -39.32 23.20
CA LEU A 81 -6.11 -39.35 23.74
C LEU A 81 -5.06 -39.48 22.61
N GLU A 82 -5.35 -40.27 21.58
CA GLU A 82 -4.54 -40.34 20.35
C GLU A 82 -4.50 -38.98 19.63
N HIS A 83 -5.66 -38.35 19.42
CA HIS A 83 -5.71 -37.03 18.77
C HIS A 83 -4.96 -35.95 19.55
N ARG A 84 -5.02 -35.96 20.88
CA ARG A 84 -4.23 -35.06 21.73
C ARG A 84 -2.73 -35.37 21.64
N SER A 85 -2.35 -36.65 21.65
CA SER A 85 -0.97 -37.06 21.48
C SER A 85 -0.37 -36.60 20.14
N LEU A 86 -1.14 -36.67 19.05
CA LEU A 86 -0.73 -36.15 17.74
C LEU A 86 -0.50 -34.63 17.73
N LYS A 87 -1.16 -33.88 18.62
CA LYS A 87 -0.94 -32.44 18.81
C LYS A 87 0.22 -32.11 19.75
N GLY A 88 0.92 -33.13 20.27
CA GLY A 88 2.03 -32.97 21.19
C GLY A 88 1.62 -32.84 22.65
N ASP A 89 0.42 -33.28 23.01
CA ASP A 89 0.01 -33.37 24.41
C ASP A 89 0.85 -34.42 25.16
N PHE A 90 1.11 -34.19 26.44
CA PHE A 90 1.99 -35.02 27.26
C PHE A 90 1.36 -35.34 28.62
N ASN A 91 1.72 -36.50 29.17
CA ASN A 91 1.23 -36.89 30.49
C ASN A 91 1.87 -36.03 31.59
N SER A 92 1.15 -35.74 32.67
CA SER A 92 1.64 -34.97 33.84
C SER A 92 2.90 -35.55 34.49
N ASN A 93 3.18 -36.84 34.26
CA ASN A 93 4.37 -37.52 34.77
C ASN A 93 5.60 -37.31 33.86
N ALA A 94 5.44 -36.68 32.70
CA ALA A 94 6.54 -36.34 31.80
C ALA A 94 7.02 -34.90 32.06
N ARG A 95 8.33 -34.68 31.89
CA ARG A 95 8.94 -33.35 31.93
C ARG A 95 9.43 -32.99 30.55
N VAL A 96 8.90 -31.91 29.98
CA VAL A 96 9.40 -31.34 28.74
C VAL A 96 10.60 -30.45 29.05
N LEU A 97 11.75 -30.74 28.44
CA LEU A 97 12.97 -29.96 28.58
C LEU A 97 13.32 -29.36 27.22
N HIS A 98 13.78 -28.11 27.23
CA HIS A 98 14.39 -27.48 26.07
C HIS A 98 15.62 -26.70 26.53
N TYR A 99 16.51 -26.40 25.60
CA TYR A 99 17.64 -25.52 25.90
C TYR A 99 17.13 -24.13 26.27
N THR A 100 17.72 -23.55 27.31
CA THR A 100 17.48 -22.16 27.70
C THR A 100 17.94 -21.21 26.60
N MET A 101 19.04 -21.54 25.92
CA MET A 101 19.55 -20.84 24.74
C MET A 101 19.10 -21.56 23.46
N ASN A 102 17.80 -21.58 23.20
CA ASN A 102 17.28 -22.10 21.94
C ASN A 102 17.19 -21.00 20.85
N PRO A 103 17.11 -21.38 19.56
CA PRO A 103 16.97 -20.40 18.48
C PRO A 103 15.78 -19.46 18.64
N ALA A 104 14.67 -19.93 19.23
CA ALA A 104 13.48 -19.11 19.50
C ALA A 104 13.76 -18.00 20.54
N ALA A 105 14.38 -18.32 21.68
CA ALA A 105 14.75 -17.34 22.70
C ALA A 105 15.81 -16.36 22.18
N ILE A 106 16.73 -16.81 21.31
CA ILE A 106 17.69 -15.91 20.65
C ILE A 106 16.96 -14.94 19.71
N ALA A 107 15.99 -15.41 18.93
CA ALA A 107 15.21 -14.56 18.04
C ALA A 107 14.33 -13.56 18.82
N GLU A 108 13.72 -13.99 19.92
CA GLU A 108 12.95 -13.12 20.82
C GLU A 108 13.84 -12.03 21.41
N LYS A 109 15.00 -12.39 21.96
CA LYS A 109 15.98 -11.43 22.48
C LYS A 109 16.46 -10.45 21.41
N GLN A 110 16.75 -10.92 20.19
CA GLN A 110 17.12 -10.05 19.07
C GLN A 110 15.99 -9.09 18.67
N ALA A 111 14.73 -9.56 18.71
CA ALA A 111 13.57 -8.72 18.45
C ALA A 111 13.41 -7.63 19.53
N GLU A 112 13.59 -7.98 20.80
CA GLU A 112 13.59 -7.03 21.92
C GLU A 112 14.72 -6.01 21.81
N GLU A 113 15.95 -6.45 21.52
CA GLU A 113 17.11 -5.57 21.30
C GLU A 113 16.87 -4.62 20.13
N LYS A 114 16.32 -5.12 19.02
CA LYS A 114 15.96 -4.29 17.86
C LYS A 114 14.85 -3.29 18.21
N GLN A 115 13.84 -3.71 18.97
CA GLN A 115 12.78 -2.81 19.41
C GLN A 115 13.30 -1.72 20.34
N ALA A 116 14.19 -2.07 21.28
CA ALA A 116 14.83 -1.11 22.17
C ALA A 116 15.69 -0.11 21.39
N ALA A 117 16.48 -0.57 20.42
CA ALA A 117 17.30 0.28 19.56
C ALA A 117 16.44 1.26 18.74
N LEU A 118 15.32 0.79 18.17
CA LEU A 118 14.38 1.63 17.44
C LEU A 118 13.72 2.68 18.34
N LEU A 119 13.35 2.31 19.57
CA LEU A 119 12.79 3.26 20.53
C LEU A 119 13.80 4.34 20.91
N GLN A 120 15.07 3.97 21.12
CA GLN A 120 16.14 4.92 21.38
C GLN A 120 16.34 5.87 20.18
N GLU A 121 16.40 5.34 18.96
CA GLU A 121 16.53 6.16 17.75
C GLU A 121 15.35 7.12 17.58
N LEU A 122 14.13 6.65 17.83
CA LEU A 122 12.94 7.50 17.81
C LEU A 122 13.00 8.62 18.86
N GLU A 123 13.49 8.33 20.06
CA GLU A 123 13.65 9.35 21.10
C GLU A 123 14.73 10.37 20.73
N GLU A 124 15.86 9.92 20.18
CA GLU A 124 16.91 10.80 19.67
C GLU A 124 16.42 11.67 18.51
N LEU A 125 15.64 11.10 17.58
CA LEU A 125 15.04 11.84 16.47
C LEU A 125 13.98 12.82 16.98
N ARG A 126 13.14 12.43 17.94
CA ARG A 126 12.18 13.34 18.62
C ARG A 126 12.91 14.48 19.32
N GLY A 127 14.03 14.21 19.99
CA GLY A 127 14.90 15.22 20.57
C GLY A 127 15.40 16.19 19.50
N LYS A 128 15.98 15.69 18.41
CA LYS A 128 16.47 16.50 17.28
C LYS A 128 15.37 17.34 16.62
N VAL A 129 14.15 16.81 16.48
CA VAL A 129 12.97 17.56 15.99
C VAL A 129 12.57 18.66 16.97
N THR A 130 12.51 18.36 18.25
CA THR A 130 12.08 19.30 19.30
C THR A 130 13.08 20.44 19.50
N THR A 131 14.39 20.16 19.41
CA THR A 131 15.46 21.16 19.43
C THR A 131 15.55 21.96 18.10
N GLY A 132 14.69 21.67 17.11
CA GLY A 132 14.70 22.34 15.80
C GLY A 132 15.89 21.98 14.92
N ASN A 133 16.70 20.98 15.32
CA ASN A 133 17.94 20.61 14.64
C ASN A 133 17.72 19.64 13.46
N PHE A 134 16.47 19.29 13.17
CA PHE A 134 16.05 18.50 12.01
C PHE A 134 16.03 19.30 10.70
N GLY A 135 16.19 20.62 10.79
CA GLY A 135 16.23 21.54 9.66
C GLY A 135 17.63 22.00 9.24
N THR A 136 18.71 21.48 9.84
CA THR A 136 20.06 22.06 9.62
C THR A 136 21.01 21.15 8.84
N THR A 137 20.75 19.84 8.71
CA THR A 137 21.71 18.94 8.05
C THR A 137 21.18 18.33 6.74
N THR A 138 19.95 17.83 6.72
CA THR A 138 19.30 17.32 5.49
C THR A 138 18.82 18.45 4.59
N SER A 139 18.25 19.50 5.16
CA SER A 139 17.94 20.75 4.45
C SER A 139 19.18 21.59 4.14
N SER A 140 20.31 21.43 4.84
CA SER A 140 21.57 22.08 4.43
C SER A 140 22.14 21.42 3.17
N LEU A 141 22.22 20.09 3.13
CA LEU A 141 22.68 19.37 1.94
C LEU A 141 21.74 19.59 0.75
N HIS A 142 20.42 19.51 0.95
CA HIS A 142 19.47 19.82 -0.12
C HIS A 142 19.43 21.31 -0.48
N ALA A 143 19.60 22.25 0.46
CA ALA A 143 19.73 23.67 0.12
C ALA A 143 21.02 23.96 -0.63
N GLN A 144 22.11 23.25 -0.30
CA GLN A 144 23.39 23.35 -1.00
C GLN A 144 23.27 22.77 -2.42
N GLU A 145 22.65 21.60 -2.59
CA GLU A 145 22.36 21.02 -3.92
C GLU A 145 21.48 21.95 -4.76
N ILE A 146 20.42 22.54 -4.17
CA ILE A 146 19.55 23.49 -4.87
C ILE A 146 20.31 24.78 -5.22
N ALA A 147 21.20 25.27 -4.34
CA ALA A 147 22.02 26.45 -4.61
C ALA A 147 23.03 26.19 -5.73
N GLU A 148 23.70 25.04 -5.71
CA GLU A 148 24.63 24.61 -6.76
C GLU A 148 23.88 24.43 -8.09
N LEU A 149 22.70 23.79 -8.08
CA LEU A 149 21.87 23.67 -9.27
C LEU A 149 21.45 25.04 -9.81
N LYS A 150 20.97 25.96 -8.96
CA LYS A 150 20.63 27.33 -9.38
C LYS A 150 21.83 28.05 -9.98
N GLN A 151 23.00 27.97 -9.34
CA GLN A 151 24.22 28.56 -9.85
C GLN A 151 24.62 27.97 -11.21
N THR A 152 24.51 26.65 -11.40
CA THR A 152 24.81 26.02 -12.70
C THR A 152 23.82 26.47 -13.78
N HIS A 153 22.54 26.63 -13.46
CA HIS A 153 21.53 27.14 -14.38
C HIS A 153 21.79 28.61 -14.74
N GLU A 154 22.14 29.45 -13.77
CA GLU A 154 22.51 30.84 -14.02
C GLU A 154 23.73 30.96 -14.93
N ILE A 155 24.77 30.16 -14.69
CA ILE A 155 25.96 30.11 -15.56
C ILE A 155 25.59 29.64 -16.97
N LYS A 156 24.73 28.62 -17.11
CA LYS A 156 24.26 28.16 -18.43
C LYS A 156 23.48 29.24 -19.17
N ILE A 157 22.58 29.95 -18.49
CA ILE A 157 21.82 31.07 -19.08
C ILE A 157 22.76 32.21 -19.48
N ALA A 158 23.75 32.54 -18.64
CA ALA A 158 24.75 33.57 -18.95
C ALA A 158 25.55 33.20 -20.21
N ARG A 159 26.04 31.96 -20.29
CA ARG A 159 26.76 31.45 -21.48
C ARG A 159 25.89 31.45 -22.73
N LEU A 160 24.61 31.10 -22.62
CA LEU A 160 23.69 31.13 -23.76
C LEU A 160 23.44 32.57 -24.26
N LYS A 161 23.26 33.53 -23.34
CA LYS A 161 23.15 34.95 -23.68
C LYS A 161 24.41 35.48 -24.34
N GLU A 162 25.58 35.08 -23.85
CA GLU A 162 26.87 35.46 -24.42
C GLU A 162 27.07 34.88 -25.83
N ALA A 163 26.79 33.58 -26.02
CA ALA A 163 26.86 32.94 -27.32
C ALA A 163 25.91 33.59 -28.34
N PHE A 164 24.68 33.91 -27.92
CA PHE A 164 23.72 34.62 -28.78
C PHE A 164 24.20 36.04 -29.12
N LYS A 165 24.77 36.77 -28.15
CA LYS A 165 25.33 38.11 -28.36
C LYS A 165 26.52 38.06 -29.34
N ALA A 166 27.41 37.10 -29.17
CA ALA A 166 28.56 36.90 -30.04
C ALA A 166 28.13 36.58 -31.48
N SER A 167 27.24 35.60 -31.66
CA SER A 167 26.71 35.23 -32.98
C SER A 167 25.92 36.37 -33.64
N SER A 168 25.10 37.09 -32.87
CA SER A 168 24.37 38.27 -33.37
C SER A 168 25.30 39.42 -33.77
N GLN A 169 26.41 39.60 -33.05
CA GLN A 169 27.42 40.62 -33.37
C GLN A 169 28.21 40.23 -34.61
N GLU A 170 28.61 38.96 -34.73
CA GLU A 170 29.26 38.41 -35.93
C GLU A 170 28.40 38.61 -37.17
N TYR A 171 27.11 38.26 -37.10
CA TYR A 171 26.17 38.46 -38.20
C TYR A 171 26.03 39.94 -38.59
N ARG A 172 25.83 40.84 -37.61
CA ARG A 172 25.75 42.29 -37.87
C ARG A 172 27.04 42.84 -38.46
N GLN A 173 28.20 42.32 -38.04
CA GLN A 173 29.49 42.70 -38.59
C GLN A 173 29.63 42.25 -40.06
N ALA A 174 29.18 41.05 -40.39
CA ALA A 174 29.14 40.57 -41.78
C ALA A 174 28.22 41.45 -42.65
N CYS A 175 27.01 41.77 -42.17
CA CYS A 175 26.10 42.70 -42.86
C CYS A 175 26.74 44.09 -43.05
N TYR A 176 27.45 44.59 -42.04
CA TYR A 176 28.16 45.86 -42.14
C TYR A 176 29.26 45.82 -43.20
N GLN A 177 30.02 44.73 -43.30
CA GLN A 177 31.06 44.58 -44.32
C GLN A 177 30.49 44.41 -45.74
N PHE A 178 29.37 43.71 -45.90
CA PHE A 178 28.79 43.46 -47.22
C PHE A 178 27.99 44.65 -47.76
N PHE A 179 27.24 45.33 -46.88
CA PHE A 179 26.31 46.37 -47.30
C PHE A 179 26.77 47.78 -46.90
N GLY A 180 27.77 47.90 -46.04
CA GLY A 180 28.31 49.17 -45.60
C GLY A 180 27.41 49.96 -44.64
N TRP A 181 26.42 49.30 -44.03
CA TRP A 181 25.47 49.89 -43.08
C TRP A 181 25.51 49.17 -41.74
N ARG A 182 25.83 49.91 -40.68
CA ARG A 182 25.76 49.43 -39.31
C ARG A 182 24.35 49.63 -38.80
N VAL A 183 23.70 48.53 -38.38
CA VAL A 183 22.33 48.54 -37.88
C VAL A 183 22.31 48.30 -36.37
N ASP A 184 21.84 49.29 -35.62
CA ASP A 184 21.69 49.22 -34.18
C ASP A 184 20.23 49.44 -33.75
N ARG A 185 19.71 48.55 -32.90
CA ARG A 185 18.35 48.67 -32.37
C ARG A 185 18.33 49.68 -31.23
N SER A 186 17.60 50.78 -31.38
CA SER A 186 17.48 51.80 -30.34
C SER A 186 16.29 51.54 -29.41
N LYS A 187 15.11 51.25 -29.99
CA LYS A 187 13.87 50.90 -29.28
C LYS A 187 13.18 49.76 -30.04
N GLU A 188 12.09 49.24 -29.53
CA GLU A 188 11.29 48.27 -30.27
C GLU A 188 10.79 48.87 -31.59
N GLY A 189 11.02 48.17 -32.70
CA GLY A 189 10.73 48.64 -34.05
C GLY A 189 11.64 49.76 -34.59
N CYS A 190 12.48 50.41 -33.77
CA CYS A 190 13.31 51.54 -34.21
C CYS A 190 14.79 51.16 -34.36
N TYR A 191 15.31 51.34 -35.57
CA TYR A 191 16.67 50.99 -35.98
C TYR A 191 17.45 52.22 -36.42
N LYS A 192 18.68 52.35 -35.90
CA LYS A 192 19.66 53.35 -36.30
C LYS A 192 20.59 52.75 -37.34
N LEU A 193 20.73 53.43 -38.47
CA LEU A 193 21.61 53.07 -39.55
C LEU A 193 22.75 54.08 -39.63
N MET A 194 23.99 53.60 -39.55
CA MET A 194 25.20 54.40 -39.74
C MET A 194 25.94 53.87 -40.97
N SER A 195 26.30 54.75 -41.89
CA SER A 195 27.10 54.36 -43.05
C SER A 195 28.55 54.10 -42.64
N GLN A 196 29.22 53.18 -43.33
CA GLN A 196 30.66 53.00 -43.23
C GLN A 196 31.47 54.20 -43.74
N TYR A 197 30.84 55.04 -44.56
CA TYR A 197 31.42 56.24 -45.16
C TYR A 197 30.93 57.52 -44.47
N ALA A 198 30.33 57.42 -43.28
CA ALA A 198 29.86 58.58 -42.51
C ALA A 198 31.03 59.52 -42.18
N GLU A 199 30.82 60.83 -42.35
CA GLU A 199 31.84 61.86 -42.08
C GLU A 199 31.97 62.14 -40.58
N SER A 200 30.86 62.09 -39.84
CA SER A 200 30.78 62.24 -38.39
C SER A 200 30.13 61.03 -37.72
N PRO A 201 30.52 60.66 -36.49
CA PRO A 201 29.83 59.62 -35.70
C PRO A 201 28.37 59.98 -35.36
N GLU A 202 27.97 61.24 -35.50
CA GLU A 202 26.61 61.71 -35.30
C GLU A 202 25.73 61.63 -36.57
N ASP A 203 26.31 61.23 -37.70
CA ASP A 203 25.60 61.07 -38.97
C ASP A 203 24.91 59.71 -39.02
N PHE A 204 23.70 59.66 -38.49
CA PHE A 204 22.87 58.46 -38.50
C PHE A 204 21.46 58.73 -39.05
N LEU A 205 20.91 57.68 -39.67
CA LEU A 205 19.51 57.60 -40.06
C LEU A 205 18.75 56.78 -39.03
N SER A 206 17.51 57.16 -38.75
CA SER A 206 16.64 56.40 -37.85
C SER A 206 15.44 55.92 -38.62
N PHE A 207 15.19 54.61 -38.65
CA PHE A 207 14.03 54.01 -39.30
C PHE A 207 13.13 53.35 -38.28
N HIS A 208 11.82 53.46 -38.47
CA HIS A 208 10.81 52.70 -37.76
C HIS A 208 10.27 51.61 -38.69
N VAL A 209 10.39 50.35 -38.28
CA VAL A 209 9.86 49.18 -38.98
C VAL A 209 8.58 48.77 -38.25
N GLY A 210 7.44 49.15 -38.82
CA GLY A 210 6.10 48.82 -38.30
C GLY A 210 5.41 47.73 -39.13
N GLU A 211 4.12 47.51 -38.87
CA GLU A 211 3.33 46.49 -39.58
C GLU A 211 3.00 46.90 -41.03
N GLU A 212 2.83 48.20 -41.29
CA GLU A 212 2.45 48.71 -42.62
C GLU A 212 3.65 49.11 -43.51
N GLY A 213 4.86 49.18 -42.96
CA GLY A 213 6.04 49.59 -43.73
C GLY A 213 7.24 50.05 -42.92
N VAL A 214 8.18 50.67 -43.62
CA VAL A 214 9.43 51.20 -43.07
C VAL A 214 9.44 52.72 -43.25
N ASP A 215 9.38 53.46 -42.15
CA ASP A 215 9.34 54.91 -42.14
C ASP A 215 10.69 55.50 -41.69
N LEU A 216 11.15 56.55 -42.36
CA LEU A 216 12.32 57.31 -41.93
C LEU A 216 11.90 58.34 -40.88
N LEU A 217 12.50 58.25 -39.69
CA LEU A 217 12.38 59.25 -38.63
C LEU A 217 13.35 60.40 -38.88
N GLN A 218 12.88 61.62 -38.69
CA GLN A 218 13.68 62.82 -38.90
C GLN A 218 14.86 62.88 -37.93
N THR A 219 16.08 62.90 -38.48
CA THR A 219 17.34 63.16 -37.78
C THR A 219 18.00 64.44 -38.33
N PRO A 220 18.93 65.07 -37.60
CA PRO A 220 19.69 66.22 -38.10
C PRO A 220 20.44 65.92 -39.40
N TYR A 221 20.85 64.67 -39.61
CA TYR A 221 21.48 64.23 -40.84
C TYR A 221 20.47 64.08 -41.99
N SER A 222 19.26 63.57 -41.71
CA SER A 222 18.23 63.37 -42.74
C SER A 222 17.77 64.66 -43.42
N THR A 223 17.88 65.82 -42.76
CA THR A 223 17.47 67.11 -43.35
C THR A 223 18.36 67.53 -44.53
N ASN A 224 19.59 67.01 -44.59
CA ASN A 224 20.51 67.30 -45.68
C ASN A 224 20.26 66.40 -46.91
N LEU A 225 19.41 65.37 -46.77
CA LEU A 225 19.18 64.33 -47.78
C LEU A 225 17.79 64.43 -48.43
N ASN A 226 17.13 65.59 -48.33
CA ASN A 226 15.75 65.77 -48.79
C ASN A 226 15.53 65.39 -50.27
N SER A 227 16.51 65.67 -51.14
CA SER A 227 16.44 65.29 -52.57
C SER A 227 16.38 63.78 -52.78
N LEU A 228 17.24 63.03 -52.07
CA LEU A 228 17.26 61.56 -52.10
C LEU A 228 16.02 60.97 -51.44
N ILE A 229 15.54 61.56 -50.35
CA ILE A 229 14.32 61.14 -49.64
C ILE A 229 13.10 61.29 -50.56
N GLU A 230 12.93 62.44 -51.21
CA GLU A 230 11.81 62.69 -52.13
C GLU A 230 11.83 61.70 -53.31
N GLN A 231 13.01 61.49 -53.90
CA GLN A 231 13.14 60.61 -55.07
C GLN A 231 12.93 59.14 -54.73
N TYR A 232 13.59 58.61 -53.68
CA TYR A 232 13.64 57.17 -53.45
C TYR A 232 12.64 56.68 -52.40
N LEU A 233 12.34 57.46 -51.36
CA LEU A 233 11.38 57.07 -50.32
C LEU A 233 9.95 57.52 -50.65
N GLN A 234 9.75 58.74 -51.15
CA GLN A 234 8.41 59.26 -51.44
C GLN A 234 7.88 58.86 -52.83
N LYS A 235 8.70 58.98 -53.90
CA LYS A 235 8.26 58.66 -55.27
C LYS A 235 8.38 57.18 -55.63
N GLN A 236 9.46 56.53 -55.19
CA GLN A 236 9.77 55.14 -55.56
C GLN A 236 9.46 54.12 -54.46
N HIS A 237 9.15 54.56 -53.24
CA HIS A 237 8.82 53.71 -52.08
C HIS A 237 9.84 52.58 -51.84
N SER A 238 11.14 52.85 -52.01
CA SER A 238 12.19 51.84 -51.92
C SER A 238 13.35 52.29 -51.03
N VAL A 239 13.35 51.79 -49.79
CA VAL A 239 14.45 51.97 -48.83
C VAL A 239 15.79 51.43 -49.35
N PRO A 240 15.86 50.23 -49.98
CA PRO A 240 17.11 49.75 -50.54
C PRO A 240 17.71 50.68 -51.60
N MET A 241 16.88 51.26 -52.47
CA MET A 241 17.35 52.21 -53.49
C MET A 241 17.86 53.51 -52.87
N PHE A 242 17.15 54.02 -51.85
CA PHE A 242 17.58 55.18 -51.08
C PHE A 242 18.96 54.95 -50.43
N LEU A 243 19.14 53.84 -49.72
CA LEU A 243 20.39 53.51 -49.06
C LEU A 243 21.54 53.30 -50.06
N ASN A 244 21.29 52.68 -51.22
CA ASN A 244 22.33 52.49 -52.23
C ASN A 244 22.76 53.82 -52.89
N ALA A 245 21.80 54.69 -53.20
CA ALA A 245 22.08 56.01 -53.77
C ALA A 245 22.89 56.87 -52.78
N LEU A 246 22.49 56.88 -51.51
CA LEU A 246 23.19 57.57 -50.44
C LEU A 246 24.60 57.01 -50.21
N GLN A 247 24.75 55.69 -50.23
CA GLN A 247 26.05 55.04 -50.07
C GLN A 247 27.01 55.42 -51.20
N SER A 248 26.50 55.48 -52.43
CA SER A 248 27.29 55.89 -53.60
C SER A 248 27.74 57.35 -53.49
N ASP A 249 26.85 58.23 -53.03
CA ASP A 249 27.14 59.65 -52.82
C ASP A 249 28.22 59.86 -51.74
N LEU A 250 28.04 59.23 -50.57
CA LEU A 250 29.02 59.27 -49.47
C LEU A 250 30.39 58.72 -49.89
N PHE A 251 30.42 57.61 -50.64
CA PHE A 251 31.67 57.05 -51.14
C PHE A 251 32.39 58.01 -52.10
N ASN A 252 31.65 58.67 -53.00
CA ASN A 252 32.22 59.66 -53.92
C ASN A 252 32.82 60.85 -53.15
N HIS A 253 32.13 61.35 -52.14
CA HIS A 253 32.63 62.43 -51.29
C HIS A 253 33.91 62.04 -50.53
N GLN A 254 33.97 60.82 -50.00
CA GLN A 254 35.16 60.34 -49.30
C GLN A 254 36.35 60.08 -50.24
N THR A 255 36.10 59.56 -51.44
CA THR A 255 37.17 59.28 -52.42
C THR A 255 37.73 60.56 -53.05
N VAL A 256 36.88 61.54 -53.38
CA VAL A 256 37.33 62.85 -53.90
C VAL A 256 38.18 63.59 -52.86
N THR A 257 37.82 63.51 -51.58
CA THR A 257 38.59 64.14 -50.49
C THR A 257 39.96 63.49 -50.29
N ASN A 258 40.08 62.16 -50.47
CA ASN A 258 41.35 61.43 -50.33
C ASN A 258 42.31 61.56 -51.54
N ILE A 259 41.83 61.99 -52.71
CA ILE A 259 42.68 62.18 -53.91
C ILE A 259 43.37 63.56 -53.91
N VAL A 260 42.89 64.51 -53.08
CA VAL A 260 43.33 65.91 -53.07
C VAL A 260 44.28 66.24 -51.90
N THR A 261 44.63 65.25 -51.07
CA THR A 261 45.72 65.30 -50.06
C THR A 261 46.91 64.48 -50.50
#